data_AF-A0A937PFP1-F1
#
_entry.id   AF-A0A937PFP1-F1
#
_cell.length_a   1.000
_cell.length_b   1.000
_cell.length_c   1.000
_cell.angle_alpha   90.00
_cell.angle_beta   90.00
_cell.angle_gamma   90.00
#
_symmetry.space_group_name_H-M   'P 1'
#
loop_
_entity.id
_entity.type
_entity.pdbx_description
1 polymer ?
#
loop_
_entity_poly.entity_id
_entity_poly.type
_entity_poly.pdbx_seq_one_letter_code
_entity_poly.pdbx_strand_id
1 'polypeptide(L)'
;MAEFTALIVAMFPWRKRFAHALTSKTATDAPVFRLVLPGLVLAFFIAAPTNMDVPLVVHFFSASESGIYACAATFGKIIVFLPIGVSLVMLPMVAEKHALKMSTRDLAWQGLLFTLALCAVATLVCWLFPEFFISIFFGKSYLAAAELLGWYSSAMLVFALNLFLVQYAIAVGKRQDIFISGLVTLVIILTISFWPGTLHQVINVMLIGNLGLLLLCTPLLLKKSASS
;
A
#
# COMPACT_ATOMS: atom_id res chain seq x y z
N MET A 1 -15.34 -3.71 -10.23
CA MET A 1 -15.61 -4.64 -11.37
C MET A 1 -14.62 -4.43 -12.53
N ALA A 2 -14.35 -3.20 -12.97
CA ALA A 2 -13.40 -2.92 -14.07
C ALA A 2 -11.93 -3.27 -13.75
N GLU A 3 -11.48 -3.08 -12.51
CA GLU A 3 -10.10 -3.39 -12.12
C GLU A 3 -9.81 -4.90 -12.05
N PHE A 4 -10.79 -5.69 -11.59
CA PHE A 4 -10.69 -7.16 -11.59
C PHE A 4 -10.68 -7.74 -13.00
N THR A 5 -11.46 -7.19 -13.92
CA THR A 5 -11.44 -7.60 -15.33
C THR A 5 -10.14 -7.19 -16.00
N ALA A 6 -9.59 -6.00 -15.69
CA ALA A 6 -8.27 -5.58 -16.15
C ALA A 6 -7.14 -6.49 -15.64
N LEU A 7 -7.18 -6.93 -14.38
CA LEU A 7 -6.22 -7.89 -13.82
C LEU A 7 -6.34 -9.27 -14.49
N ILE A 8 -7.56 -9.77 -14.73
CA ILE A 8 -7.80 -11.05 -15.41
C ILE A 8 -7.32 -10.98 -16.88
N VAL A 9 -7.58 -9.88 -17.57
CA VAL A 9 -7.17 -9.67 -18.97
C VAL A 9 -5.66 -9.43 -19.07
N ALA A 10 -5.04 -8.72 -18.11
CA ALA A 10 -3.59 -8.51 -18.06
C ALA A 10 -2.82 -9.81 -17.70
N MET A 11 -3.41 -10.70 -16.90
CA MET A 11 -2.87 -12.03 -16.60
C MET A 11 -2.96 -13.00 -17.80
N PHE A 12 -3.88 -12.79 -18.74
CA PHE A 12 -4.09 -13.66 -19.89
C PHE A 12 -2.88 -13.77 -20.84
N PRO A 13 -2.22 -12.67 -21.27
CA PRO A 13 -0.98 -12.74 -22.06
C PRO A 13 0.22 -13.26 -21.25
N TRP A 14 0.21 -13.11 -19.92
CA TRP A 14 1.24 -13.65 -19.04
C TRP A 14 1.17 -15.17 -18.86
N ARG A 15 0.00 -15.79 -19.11
CA ARG A 15 -0.19 -17.25 -19.01
C ARG A 15 0.76 -18.05 -19.88
N LYS A 16 1.11 -17.56 -21.09
CA LYS A 16 2.04 -18.24 -22.00
C LYS A 16 3.51 -18.10 -21.56
N ARG A 17 3.89 -16.95 -20.98
CA ARG A 17 5.24 -16.74 -20.42
C ARG A 17 5.43 -17.51 -19.11
N PHE A 18 4.41 -17.56 -18.25
CA PHE A 18 4.40 -18.44 -17.07
C PHE A 18 4.42 -19.91 -17.46
N ALA A 19 3.65 -20.33 -18.47
CA ALA A 19 3.68 -21.71 -18.95
C ALA A 19 5.06 -22.12 -19.49
N HIS A 20 5.81 -21.20 -20.10
CA HIS A 20 7.18 -21.47 -20.55
C HIS A 20 8.18 -21.53 -19.38
N ALA A 21 8.03 -20.65 -18.39
CA ALA A 21 8.79 -20.71 -17.14
C ALA A 21 8.47 -21.96 -16.28
N LEU A 22 7.25 -22.50 -16.39
CA LEU A 22 6.80 -23.75 -15.74
C LEU A 22 7.23 -25.01 -16.52
N THR A 23 7.62 -24.88 -17.80
CA THR A 23 8.07 -26.01 -18.63
C THR A 23 9.59 -26.09 -18.79
N SER A 24 10.37 -25.10 -18.32
CA SER A 24 11.81 -25.29 -18.17
C SER A 24 12.06 -26.26 -17.02
N LYS A 25 12.30 -27.51 -17.40
CA LYS A 25 12.54 -28.67 -16.55
C LYS A 25 13.87 -28.54 -15.81
N THR A 26 13.94 -27.64 -14.83
CA THR A 26 14.99 -27.64 -13.80
C THR A 26 14.37 -28.09 -12.50
N ALA A 27 14.96 -29.16 -11.96
CA ALA A 27 14.51 -29.97 -10.84
C ALA A 27 13.89 -29.21 -9.65
N THR A 28 13.01 -29.94 -8.96
CA THR A 28 12.38 -29.65 -7.66
C THR A 28 11.15 -28.72 -7.79
N ASP A 29 9.99 -29.12 -7.25
CA ASP A 29 8.74 -28.32 -7.27
C ASP A 29 8.64 -27.32 -6.09
N ALA A 30 9.52 -27.45 -5.09
CA ALA A 30 9.67 -26.53 -3.97
C ALA A 30 10.31 -25.12 -4.25
N PRO A 31 11.14 -24.88 -5.28
CA PRO A 31 11.82 -23.61 -5.52
C PRO A 31 10.92 -22.58 -6.24
N VAL A 32 9.95 -23.00 -7.05
CA VAL A 32 9.04 -22.08 -7.75
C VAL A 32 8.12 -21.37 -6.74
N PHE A 33 7.52 -22.11 -5.81
CA PHE A 33 6.67 -21.53 -4.76
C PHE A 33 7.47 -20.59 -3.86
N ARG A 34 8.72 -20.94 -3.53
CA ARG A 34 9.63 -20.11 -2.72
C ARG A 34 10.04 -18.80 -3.41
N LEU A 35 9.97 -18.76 -4.74
CA LEU A 35 10.26 -17.58 -5.56
C LEU A 35 9.00 -16.71 -5.82
N VAL A 36 7.87 -17.34 -6.10
CA VAL A 36 6.62 -16.66 -6.50
C VAL A 36 5.84 -16.13 -5.29
N LEU A 37 5.82 -16.85 -4.17
CA LEU A 37 5.00 -16.51 -3.01
C LEU A 37 5.31 -15.11 -2.45
N PRO A 38 6.58 -14.69 -2.21
CA PRO A 38 6.87 -13.35 -1.72
C PRO A 38 6.38 -12.26 -2.69
N GLY A 39 6.47 -12.51 -4.00
CA GLY A 39 5.96 -11.59 -5.02
C GLY A 39 4.44 -11.45 -4.97
N LEU A 40 3.70 -12.55 -4.77
CA LEU A 40 2.24 -12.52 -4.61
C LEU A 40 1.83 -11.77 -3.33
N VAL A 41 2.53 -12.04 -2.22
CA VAL A 41 2.25 -11.36 -0.94
C VAL A 41 2.53 -9.86 -1.05
N LEU A 42 3.60 -9.47 -1.74
CA LEU A 42 3.89 -8.07 -2.03
C LEU A 42 2.81 -7.42 -2.90
N ALA A 43 2.41 -8.09 -3.99
CA ALA A 43 1.36 -7.59 -4.87
C ALA A 43 0.04 -7.41 -4.10
N PHE A 44 -0.29 -8.36 -3.22
CA PHE A 44 -1.45 -8.28 -2.33
C PHE A 44 -1.34 -7.09 -1.37
N PHE A 45 -0.20 -6.92 -0.70
CA PHE A 45 0.06 -5.78 0.19
C PHE A 45 -0.12 -4.43 -0.51
N ILE A 46 0.36 -4.30 -1.75
CA ILE A 46 0.26 -3.06 -2.52
C ILE A 46 -1.19 -2.82 -2.97
N ALA A 47 -1.85 -3.85 -3.50
CA ALA A 47 -3.14 -3.70 -4.18
C ALA A 47 -4.33 -3.69 -3.22
N ALA A 48 -4.30 -4.43 -2.12
CA ALA A 48 -5.48 -4.59 -1.28
C ALA A 48 -5.95 -3.27 -0.64
N PRO A 49 -5.09 -2.47 0.04
CA PRO A 49 -5.53 -1.23 0.69
C PRO A 49 -6.08 -0.18 -0.27
N THR A 50 -5.66 -0.20 -1.55
CA THR A 50 -6.11 0.77 -2.56
C THR A 50 -7.28 0.29 -3.40
N ASN A 51 -7.62 -1.00 -3.41
CA ASN A 51 -8.66 -1.54 -4.31
C ASN A 51 -9.77 -2.31 -3.59
N MET A 52 -9.53 -2.84 -2.39
CA MET A 52 -10.51 -3.67 -1.67
C MET A 52 -11.45 -2.87 -0.78
N ASP A 53 -11.06 -1.66 -0.38
CA ASP A 53 -11.83 -0.81 0.53
C ASP A 53 -13.21 -0.43 -0.02
N VAL A 54 -13.29 0.11 -1.24
CA VAL A 54 -14.54 0.55 -1.86
C VAL A 54 -15.49 -0.63 -2.13
N PRO A 55 -15.06 -1.77 -2.71
CA PRO A 55 -15.93 -2.94 -2.86
C PRO A 55 -16.51 -3.46 -1.53
N LEU A 56 -15.71 -3.45 -0.45
CA LEU A 56 -16.19 -3.85 0.87
C LEU A 56 -17.26 -2.87 1.36
N VAL A 57 -17.03 -1.56 1.23
CA VAL A 57 -18.03 -0.56 1.61
C VAL A 57 -19.32 -0.72 0.79
N VAL A 58 -19.22 -0.92 -0.52
CA VAL A 58 -20.39 -1.18 -1.39
C VAL A 58 -21.19 -2.42 -0.98
N HIS A 59 -20.52 -3.43 -0.42
CA HIS A 59 -21.20 -4.65 0.03
C HIS A 59 -21.97 -4.45 1.34
N PHE A 60 -21.43 -3.64 2.26
CA PHE A 60 -21.98 -3.51 3.62
C PHE A 60 -22.82 -2.26 3.87
N PHE A 61 -22.63 -1.18 3.10
CA PHE A 61 -23.28 0.12 3.32
C PHE A 61 -24.28 0.46 2.21
N SER A 62 -25.13 1.46 2.46
CA SER A 62 -26.08 1.93 1.45
C SER A 62 -25.36 2.52 0.22
N ALA A 63 -26.06 2.60 -0.91
CA ALA A 63 -25.51 3.20 -2.14
C ALA A 63 -25.08 4.67 -1.94
N SER A 64 -25.80 5.42 -1.09
CA SER A 64 -25.48 6.80 -0.76
C SER A 64 -24.15 6.90 0.01
N GLU A 65 -24.01 6.13 1.11
CA GLU A 65 -22.80 6.08 1.92
C GLU A 65 -21.59 5.58 1.12
N SER A 66 -21.80 4.56 0.28
CA SER A 66 -20.76 4.01 -0.59
C SER A 66 -20.29 5.03 -1.61
N GLY A 67 -21.20 5.84 -2.15
CA GLY A 67 -20.86 6.95 -3.03
C GLY A 67 -20.02 8.02 -2.31
N ILE A 68 -20.45 8.42 -1.11
CA ILE A 68 -19.71 9.37 -0.25
C ILE A 68 -18.30 8.87 0.04
N TYR A 69 -18.16 7.60 0.45
CA TYR A 69 -16.86 6.97 0.72
C TYR A 69 -15.99 6.91 -0.53
N ALA A 70 -16.56 6.50 -1.67
CA ALA A 70 -15.82 6.39 -2.92
C ALA A 70 -15.24 7.75 -3.35
N CYS A 71 -15.97 8.85 -3.17
CA CYS A 71 -15.48 10.21 -3.44
C CYS A 71 -14.23 10.54 -2.61
N ALA A 72 -14.28 10.29 -1.30
CA ALA A 72 -13.14 10.51 -0.41
C ALA A 72 -11.95 9.60 -0.77
N ALA A 73 -12.23 8.33 -1.06
CA ALA A 73 -11.23 7.33 -1.41
C ALA A 73 -10.48 7.68 -2.71
N THR A 74 -11.17 8.21 -3.73
CA THR A 74 -10.55 8.63 -5.00
C THR A 74 -9.42 9.63 -4.78
N PHE A 75 -9.66 10.67 -3.97
CA PHE A 75 -8.63 11.68 -3.70
C PHE A 75 -7.58 11.20 -2.71
N GLY A 76 -8.00 10.53 -1.64
CA GLY A 76 -7.05 10.07 -0.63
C GLY A 76 -6.02 9.07 -1.15
N LYS A 77 -6.40 8.23 -2.13
CA LYS A 77 -5.47 7.27 -2.78
C LYS A 77 -4.34 7.95 -3.56
N ILE A 78 -4.50 9.20 -3.98
CA ILE A 78 -3.47 9.96 -4.71
C ILE A 78 -2.16 10.02 -3.91
N ILE A 79 -2.28 10.09 -2.58
CA ILE A 79 -1.13 10.18 -1.66
C ILE A 79 -0.19 8.98 -1.80
N VAL A 80 -0.72 7.78 -2.08
CA VAL A 80 0.07 6.54 -2.21
C VAL A 80 0.94 6.54 -3.47
N PHE A 81 0.65 7.40 -4.45
CA PHE A 81 1.46 7.49 -5.67
C PHE A 81 2.66 8.42 -5.51
N LEU A 82 2.66 9.34 -4.54
CA LEU A 82 3.77 10.27 -4.30
C LEU A 82 5.10 9.56 -3.92
N PRO A 83 5.12 8.53 -3.05
CA PRO A 83 6.35 7.79 -2.71
C PRO A 83 7.00 7.08 -3.90
N ILE A 84 6.27 6.79 -4.97
CA ILE A 84 6.79 6.00 -6.09
C ILE A 84 8.02 6.68 -6.71
N GLY A 85 7.98 8.00 -6.89
CA GLY A 85 9.13 8.77 -7.40
C GLY A 85 10.35 8.68 -6.47
N VAL A 86 10.11 8.70 -5.15
CA VAL A 86 11.17 8.56 -4.14
C VAL A 86 11.79 7.18 -4.22
N SER A 87 10.96 6.12 -4.25
CA SER A 87 11.42 4.74 -4.37
C SER A 87 12.22 4.49 -5.65
N LEU A 88 11.81 5.06 -6.79
CA LEU A 88 12.49 4.86 -8.08
C LEU A 88 13.96 5.34 -8.06
N VAL A 89 14.26 6.41 -7.35
CA VAL A 89 15.63 6.93 -7.21
C VAL A 89 16.38 6.19 -6.10
N MET A 90 15.71 5.92 -4.98
CA MET A 90 16.34 5.38 -3.79
C MET A 90 16.65 3.89 -3.90
N LEU A 91 15.79 3.10 -4.53
CA LEU A 91 15.98 1.65 -4.66
C LEU A 91 17.29 1.25 -5.35
N PRO A 92 17.67 1.79 -6.53
CA PRO A 92 18.95 1.43 -7.15
C PRO A 92 20.14 1.83 -6.26
N MET A 93 20.10 3.01 -5.63
CA MET A 93 21.15 3.48 -4.72
C MET A 93 21.29 2.58 -3.47
N VAL A 94 20.17 2.12 -2.90
CA VAL A 94 20.16 1.17 -1.78
C VAL A 94 20.74 -0.17 -2.21
N ALA A 95 20.33 -0.70 -3.37
CA ALA A 95 20.82 -1.97 -3.88
C ALA A 95 22.33 -1.96 -4.14
N GLU A 96 22.84 -0.86 -4.72
CA GLU A 96 24.28 -0.65 -4.96
C GLU A 96 25.06 -0.59 -3.64
N LYS A 97 24.65 0.26 -2.70
CA LYS A 97 25.30 0.36 -1.37
C LYS A 97 25.24 -0.96 -0.61
N HIS A 98 24.13 -1.70 -0.72
CA HIS A 98 23.98 -3.01 -0.10
C HIS A 98 24.95 -4.04 -0.72
N ALA A 99 25.11 -4.05 -2.04
CA ALA A 99 26.08 -4.91 -2.73
C ALA A 99 27.53 -4.58 -2.32
N LEU A 100 27.82 -3.30 -2.07
CA LEU A 100 29.11 -2.83 -1.55
C LEU A 100 29.29 -3.03 -0.02
N LYS A 101 28.34 -3.70 0.65
CA LYS A 101 28.32 -3.89 2.12
C LYS A 101 28.39 -2.59 2.93
N MET A 102 27.97 -1.47 2.33
CA MET A 102 27.91 -0.16 2.98
C MET A 102 26.59 0.00 3.76
N SER A 103 26.58 0.92 4.72
CA SER A 103 25.35 1.27 5.44
C SER A 103 24.33 1.90 4.48
N THR A 104 23.16 1.28 4.36
CA THR A 104 21.99 1.79 3.61
C THR A 104 21.01 2.57 4.50
N ARG A 105 21.28 2.62 5.81
CA ARG A 105 20.35 3.14 6.83
C ARG A 105 20.07 4.62 6.64
N ASP A 106 21.10 5.43 6.45
CA ASP A 106 20.94 6.89 6.35
C ASP A 106 20.15 7.25 5.10
N LEU A 107 20.37 6.50 4.02
CA LEU A 107 19.62 6.63 2.78
C LEU A 107 18.14 6.26 3.03
N ALA A 108 17.87 5.13 3.67
CA ALA A 108 16.50 4.74 4.02
C ALA A 108 15.80 5.77 4.90
N TRP A 109 16.51 6.37 5.86
CA TRP A 109 15.92 7.40 6.72
C TRP A 109 15.61 8.69 5.95
N GLN A 110 16.52 9.13 5.09
CA GLN A 110 16.29 10.29 4.22
C GLN A 110 15.09 10.07 3.30
N GLY A 111 14.99 8.89 2.69
CA GLY A 111 13.87 8.55 1.82
C GLY A 111 12.54 8.49 2.57
N LEU A 112 12.52 7.93 3.77
CA LEU A 112 11.32 7.88 4.58
C LEU A 112 10.90 9.27 5.08
N LEU A 113 11.84 10.12 5.50
CA LEU A 113 11.55 11.51 5.87
C LEU A 113 11.05 12.34 4.68
N PHE A 114 11.64 12.15 3.49
CA PHE A 114 11.19 12.83 2.29
C PHE A 114 9.80 12.36 1.87
N THR A 115 9.54 11.05 1.95
CA THR A 115 8.21 10.46 1.73
C THR A 115 7.19 11.03 2.72
N LEU A 116 7.55 11.09 4.00
CA LEU A 116 6.71 11.68 5.04
C LEU A 116 6.41 13.15 4.76
N ALA A 117 7.40 13.96 4.42
CA ALA A 117 7.20 15.37 4.12
C ALA A 117 6.27 15.56 2.92
N LEU A 118 6.50 14.83 1.81
CA LEU A 118 5.66 14.90 0.62
C LEU A 118 4.22 14.47 0.91
N CYS A 119 4.04 13.32 1.56
CA CYS A 119 2.70 12.80 1.86
C CYS A 119 1.99 13.67 2.90
N ALA A 120 2.70 14.19 3.90
CA ALA A 120 2.12 15.07 4.91
C ALA A 120 1.62 16.39 4.32
N VAL A 121 2.35 16.99 3.38
CA VAL A 121 1.88 18.18 2.65
C VAL A 121 0.60 17.87 1.88
N ALA A 122 0.56 16.75 1.14
CA ALA A 122 -0.63 16.35 0.40
C ALA A 122 -1.84 16.07 1.32
N THR A 123 -1.63 15.33 2.41
CA THR A 123 -2.66 15.07 3.43
C THR A 123 -3.13 16.37 4.09
N LEU A 124 -2.23 17.30 4.39
CA LEU A 124 -2.60 18.60 4.96
C LEU A 124 -3.50 19.41 4.02
N VAL A 125 -3.22 19.40 2.72
CA VAL A 125 -4.08 20.03 1.71
C VAL A 125 -5.48 19.39 1.70
N CYS A 126 -5.57 18.06 1.83
CA CYS A 126 -6.85 17.35 1.98
C CYS A 126 -7.60 17.72 3.27
N TRP A 127 -6.89 18.08 4.35
CA TRP A 127 -7.51 18.53 5.61
C TRP A 127 -7.97 19.99 5.56
N LEU A 128 -7.22 20.87 4.90
CA LEU A 128 -7.52 22.30 4.86
C LEU A 128 -8.56 22.67 3.79
N PHE A 129 -8.59 21.95 2.68
CA PHE A 129 -9.46 22.27 1.53
C PHE A 129 -10.32 21.09 1.05
N PRO A 130 -10.93 20.26 1.93
CA PRO A 130 -11.65 19.07 1.48
C PRO A 130 -12.88 19.41 0.63
N GLU A 131 -13.66 20.42 1.03
CA GLU A 131 -14.86 20.85 0.31
C GLU A 131 -14.55 21.35 -1.10
N PHE A 132 -13.39 21.99 -1.31
CA PHE A 132 -12.97 22.47 -2.64
C PHE A 132 -12.83 21.30 -3.63
N PHE A 133 -12.11 20.25 -3.25
CA PHE A 133 -11.94 19.07 -4.10
C PHE A 133 -13.25 18.33 -4.35
N ILE A 134 -14.05 18.14 -3.30
CA ILE A 134 -15.31 17.41 -3.42
C ILE A 134 -16.34 18.19 -4.27
N SER A 135 -16.49 19.49 -4.03
CA SER A 135 -17.49 20.31 -4.72
C SER A 135 -17.19 20.51 -6.21
N ILE A 136 -15.91 20.61 -6.60
CA ILE A 136 -15.52 20.79 -8.00
C ILE A 136 -15.73 19.51 -8.81
N PHE A 137 -15.37 18.36 -8.25
CA PHE A 137 -15.33 17.10 -9.01
C PHE A 137 -16.62 16.26 -8.88
N PHE A 138 -17.28 16.31 -7.74
CA PHE A 138 -18.48 15.51 -7.45
C PHE A 138 -19.74 16.37 -7.22
N GLY A 139 -19.58 17.65 -6.89
CA GLY A 139 -20.69 18.56 -6.64
C GLY A 139 -21.16 18.57 -5.18
N LYS A 140 -22.11 19.47 -4.88
CA LYS A 140 -22.54 19.75 -3.49
C LYS A 140 -23.27 18.57 -2.82
N SER A 141 -23.86 17.66 -3.59
CA SER A 141 -24.54 16.46 -3.06
C SER A 141 -23.59 15.50 -2.33
N TYR A 142 -22.28 15.59 -2.58
CA TYR A 142 -21.27 14.73 -1.97
C TYR A 142 -20.44 15.41 -0.88
N LEU A 143 -20.82 16.61 -0.41
CA LEU A 143 -20.05 17.36 0.59
C LEU A 143 -19.80 16.58 1.89
N ALA A 144 -20.66 15.62 2.24
CA ALA A 144 -20.43 14.71 3.36
C ALA A 144 -19.10 13.92 3.23
N ALA A 145 -18.55 13.75 2.03
CA ALA A 145 -17.26 13.11 1.79
C ALA A 145 -16.08 13.96 2.29
N ALA A 146 -16.27 15.28 2.44
CA ALA A 146 -15.24 16.19 2.91
C ALA A 146 -14.78 15.84 4.34
N GLU A 147 -15.70 15.40 5.20
CA GLU A 147 -15.39 14.96 6.57
C GLU A 147 -14.50 13.70 6.59
N LEU A 148 -14.70 12.80 5.62
CA LEU A 148 -13.93 11.55 5.51
C LEU A 148 -12.58 11.76 4.83
N LEU A 149 -12.46 12.75 3.94
CA LEU A 149 -11.29 12.93 3.08
C LEU A 149 -10.00 13.14 3.88
N GLY A 150 -10.03 13.95 4.94
CA GLY A 150 -8.89 14.18 5.82
C GLY A 150 -8.42 12.89 6.50
N TRP A 151 -9.33 12.16 7.13
CA TRP A 151 -9.03 10.90 7.81
C TRP A 151 -8.55 9.80 6.87
N TYR A 152 -9.21 9.66 5.71
CA TYR A 152 -8.80 8.70 4.69
C TYR A 152 -7.39 9.03 4.17
N SER A 153 -7.12 10.31 3.92
CA SER A 153 -5.80 10.79 3.48
C SER A 153 -4.71 10.50 4.52
N SER A 154 -5.03 10.61 5.81
CA SER A 154 -4.11 10.23 6.90
C SER A 154 -3.84 8.72 6.90
N ALA A 155 -4.86 7.88 6.68
CA ALA A 155 -4.68 6.43 6.58
C ALA A 155 -3.76 6.07 5.40
N MET A 156 -3.95 6.72 4.25
CA MET A 156 -3.12 6.53 3.06
C MET A 156 -1.69 7.05 3.21
N LEU A 157 -1.48 8.13 3.97
CA LEU A 157 -0.13 8.59 4.32
C LEU A 157 0.64 7.52 5.07
N VAL A 158 0.04 6.92 6.11
CA VAL A 158 0.73 5.88 6.88
C VAL A 158 0.99 4.65 6.01
N PHE A 159 0.04 4.27 5.17
CA PHE A 159 0.24 3.19 4.19
C PHE A 159 1.38 3.52 3.21
N ALA A 160 1.49 4.75 2.73
CA ALA A 160 2.55 5.21 1.85
C ALA A 160 3.96 5.08 2.50
N LEU A 161 4.07 5.35 3.79
CA LEU A 161 5.31 5.11 4.56
C LEU A 161 5.64 3.61 4.66
N ASN A 162 4.65 2.77 4.94
CA ASN A 162 4.83 1.32 4.94
C ASN A 162 5.24 0.81 3.56
N LEU A 163 4.63 1.32 2.50
CA LEU A 163 4.97 0.97 1.13
C LEU A 163 6.44 1.27 0.82
N PHE A 164 6.94 2.43 1.23
CA PHE A 164 8.36 2.75 1.11
C PHE A 164 9.25 1.78 1.91
N LEU A 165 8.90 1.50 3.17
CA LEU A 165 9.68 0.59 4.03
C LEU A 165 9.73 -0.84 3.49
N VAL A 166 8.62 -1.36 2.96
CA VAL A 166 8.57 -2.69 2.36
C VAL A 166 9.40 -2.75 1.08
N GLN A 167 9.33 -1.71 0.24
CA GLN A 167 10.21 -1.58 -0.93
C GLN A 167 11.70 -1.56 -0.54
N TYR A 168 12.05 -0.83 0.51
CA TYR A 168 13.39 -0.85 1.07
C TYR A 168 13.79 -2.24 1.60
N ALA A 169 12.91 -2.93 2.33
CA ALA A 169 13.17 -4.27 2.85
C ALA A 169 13.44 -5.27 1.72
N ILE A 170 12.76 -5.14 0.58
CA ILE A 170 13.01 -5.93 -0.63
C ILE A 170 14.42 -5.68 -1.16
N ALA A 171 14.84 -4.41 -1.26
CA ALA A 171 16.18 -4.06 -1.76
C ALA A 171 17.33 -4.61 -0.89
N VAL A 172 17.10 -4.73 0.42
CA VAL A 172 18.07 -5.29 1.39
C VAL A 172 17.85 -6.81 1.61
N GLY A 173 16.92 -7.45 0.88
CA GLY A 173 16.68 -8.89 0.96
C GLY A 173 15.98 -9.38 2.24
N LYS A 174 15.37 -8.49 3.03
CA LYS A 174 14.64 -8.82 4.26
C LYS A 174 13.22 -9.33 3.94
N ARG A 175 13.12 -10.62 3.59
CA ARG A 175 11.85 -11.23 3.15
C ARG A 175 10.77 -11.33 4.23
N GLN A 176 11.15 -11.34 5.51
CA GLN A 176 10.19 -11.45 6.62
C GLN A 176 9.16 -10.32 6.62
N ASP A 177 9.58 -9.11 6.25
CA ASP A 177 8.74 -7.91 6.29
C ASP A 177 7.64 -7.93 5.23
N ILE A 178 7.89 -8.59 4.10
CA ILE A 178 6.89 -8.82 3.06
C ILE A 178 5.74 -9.65 3.63
N PHE A 179 6.06 -10.74 4.34
CA PHE A 179 5.06 -11.62 4.95
C PHE A 179 4.30 -10.94 6.09
N ILE A 180 4.99 -10.18 6.95
CA ILE A 180 4.35 -9.41 8.02
C ILE A 180 3.36 -8.38 7.42
N SER A 181 3.79 -7.65 6.38
CA SER A 181 2.96 -6.64 5.74
C SER A 181 1.73 -7.23 5.07
N GLY A 182 1.89 -8.37 4.38
CA GLY A 182 0.77 -9.11 3.81
C GLY A 182 -0.20 -9.63 4.87
N LEU A 183 0.31 -10.17 5.98
CA LEU A 183 -0.51 -10.65 7.09
C LEU A 183 -1.30 -9.52 7.75
N VAL A 184 -0.66 -8.38 8.05
CA VAL A 184 -1.36 -7.23 8.64
C VAL A 184 -2.42 -6.69 7.69
N THR A 185 -2.13 -6.62 6.39
CA THR A 185 -3.11 -6.22 5.38
C THR A 185 -4.31 -7.16 5.32
N LEU A 186 -4.05 -8.47 5.40
CA LEU A 186 -5.11 -9.47 5.47
C LEU A 186 -5.96 -9.28 6.73
N VAL A 187 -5.34 -9.05 7.89
CA VAL A 187 -6.04 -8.77 9.14
C VAL A 187 -6.92 -7.52 9.01
N ILE A 188 -6.42 -6.41 8.44
CA ILE A 188 -7.20 -5.19 8.19
C ILE A 188 -8.47 -5.51 7.37
N ILE A 189 -8.32 -6.25 6.26
CA ILE A 189 -9.45 -6.63 5.40
C ILE A 189 -10.46 -7.51 6.14
N LEU A 190 -9.98 -8.49 6.91
CA LEU A 190 -10.84 -9.37 7.69
C LEU A 190 -11.57 -8.60 8.79
N THR A 191 -10.90 -7.68 9.48
CA THR A 191 -11.53 -6.82 10.50
C THR A 191 -12.64 -5.97 9.90
N ILE A 192 -12.43 -5.38 8.72
CA ILE A 192 -13.47 -4.62 8.01
C ILE A 192 -14.64 -5.53 7.61
N SER A 193 -14.33 -6.75 7.14
CA SER A 193 -15.34 -7.72 6.68
C SER A 193 -16.23 -8.25 7.81
N PHE A 194 -15.69 -8.48 9.01
CA PHE A 194 -16.45 -9.02 10.14
C PHE A 194 -17.15 -7.95 10.98
N TRP A 195 -16.67 -6.70 10.96
CA TRP A 195 -17.20 -5.62 11.80
C TRP A 195 -17.44 -4.31 11.03
N PRO A 196 -18.32 -4.30 10.01
CA PRO A 196 -18.68 -3.08 9.30
C PRO A 196 -19.66 -2.26 10.17
N GLY A 197 -19.14 -1.38 11.03
CA GLY A 197 -20.00 -0.50 11.84
C GLY A 197 -20.29 0.84 11.17
N THR A 198 -19.26 1.64 10.85
CA THR A 198 -19.41 2.97 10.22
C THR A 198 -18.30 3.24 9.22
N LEU A 199 -18.49 4.20 8.30
CA LEU A 199 -17.44 4.63 7.36
C LEU A 199 -16.17 5.10 8.08
N HIS A 200 -16.33 5.83 9.18
CA HIS A 200 -15.22 6.26 10.04
C HIS A 200 -14.49 5.07 10.65
N GLN A 201 -15.21 4.03 11.08
CA GLN A 201 -14.59 2.82 11.62
C GLN A 201 -13.74 2.09 10.56
N VAL A 202 -14.21 2.01 9.31
CA VAL A 202 -13.42 1.44 8.21
C VAL A 202 -12.09 2.17 8.06
N ILE A 203 -12.13 3.51 8.01
CA ILE A 203 -10.92 4.34 7.90
C ILE A 203 -10.00 4.18 9.13
N ASN A 204 -10.58 4.15 10.33
CA ASN A 204 -9.81 4.00 11.57
C ASN A 204 -9.13 2.64 11.66
N VAL A 205 -9.78 1.55 11.22
CA VAL A 205 -9.17 0.22 11.15
C VAL A 205 -7.99 0.23 10.18
N MET A 206 -8.12 0.89 9.03
CA MET A 206 -7.01 1.06 8.09
C MET A 206 -5.87 1.89 8.70
N LEU A 207 -6.19 3.02 9.34
CA LEU A 207 -5.20 3.90 9.95
C LEU A 207 -4.43 3.20 11.08
N ILE A 208 -5.14 2.59 12.03
CA ILE A 208 -4.55 1.89 13.19
C ILE A 208 -3.75 0.68 12.73
N GLY A 209 -4.29 -0.11 11.79
CA GLY A 209 -3.59 -1.27 11.25
C GLY A 209 -2.28 -0.88 10.55
N ASN A 210 -2.31 0.19 9.75
CA ASN A 210 -1.11 0.72 9.10
C ASN A 210 -0.12 1.34 10.09
N LEU A 211 -0.59 2.01 11.15
CA LEU A 211 0.28 2.51 12.21
C LEU A 211 0.97 1.36 12.94
N GLY A 212 0.23 0.29 13.25
CA GLY A 212 0.79 -0.94 13.81
C GLY A 212 1.87 -1.53 12.92
N LEU A 213 1.62 -1.64 11.61
CA LEU A 213 2.61 -2.10 10.64
C LEU A 213 3.85 -1.20 10.61
N LEU A 214 3.66 0.12 10.63
CA LEU A 214 4.76 1.09 10.62
C LEU A 214 5.65 0.94 11.85
N LEU A 215 5.05 0.76 13.03
CA LEU A 215 5.79 0.50 14.26
C LEU A 215 6.52 -0.86 14.24
N LEU A 216 5.96 -1.87 13.57
CA LEU A 216 6.62 -3.17 13.41
C LEU A 216 7.79 -3.12 12.40
N CYS A 217 7.67 -2.32 11.34
CA CYS A 217 8.69 -2.20 10.29
C CYS A 217 9.76 -1.14 10.59
N THR A 218 9.51 -0.13 11.42
CA THR A 218 10.52 0.90 11.75
C THR A 218 11.80 0.37 12.44
N PRO A 219 11.75 -0.65 13.33
CA PRO A 219 12.96 -1.30 13.87
C PRO A 219 13.90 -1.89 12.81
N LEU A 220 13.42 -2.11 11.58
CA LEU A 220 14.24 -2.56 10.45
C LEU A 220 15.30 -1.55 10.04
N LEU A 221 15.02 -0.26 10.25
CA LEU A 221 15.98 0.82 10.08
C LEU A 221 17.00 0.86 11.22
N LEU A 222 16.63 0.39 12.41
CA LEU A 222 17.46 0.45 13.61
C LEU A 222 18.39 -0.75 13.76
N LYS A 223 17.98 -1.94 13.28
CA LYS A 223 18.81 -3.14 13.34
C LYS A 223 19.95 -3.01 12.32
N LYS A 224 21.17 -2.74 12.83
CA LYS A 224 22.42 -2.70 12.07
C LYS A 224 22.40 -3.88 11.09
N SER A 225 22.53 -3.60 9.78
CA SER A 225 22.72 -4.68 8.80
C SER A 225 23.95 -5.45 9.26
N ALA A 226 23.73 -6.60 9.89
CA ALA A 226 24.79 -7.39 10.46
C ALA A 226 25.58 -7.90 9.26
N SER A 227 26.83 -7.44 9.14
CA SER A 227 27.82 -8.09 8.31
C SER A 227 27.92 -9.54 8.77
N SER A 228 27.41 -10.44 7.95
CA SER A 228 27.79 -11.85 7.93
C SER A 228 28.16 -12.19 6.51
#